data_AF-A0A7S0Q0H7-F1
#
_entry.id   AF-A0A7S0Q0H7-F1
#
_cell.length_a   1.000
_cell.length_b   1.000
_cell.length_c   1.000
_cell.angle_alpha   90.00
_cell.angle_beta   90.00
_cell.angle_gamma   90.00
#
_symmetry.space_group_name_H-M   'P 1'
#
loop_
_entity.id
_entity.type
_entity.pdbx_description
1 polymer ?
#
loop_
_entity_poly.entity_id
_entity_poly.type
_entity_poly.pdbx_seq_one_letter_code
_entity_poly.pdbx_strand_id
1 'polypeptide(L)'
;ALRRVQPLNEPMAQFYAEIGIFHQLSQHRLRTREPAEASLFYVPLLPHLSQDAGRCNGTSHKPRMALITSELAASPYWLRHNGTDHLWTCTCVMMKSMLGGVLWRLLEPSIHGVHSIPRGRASPAACQLALPYFNPLFARVEPATL
;
A
#
# COMPACT_ATOMS: atom_id res chain seq x y z
N ALA A 1 21.96 -16.00 8.81
CA ALA A 1 22.38 -14.61 9.05
C ALA A 1 21.50 -13.68 8.22
N LEU A 2 20.72 -12.81 8.86
CA LEU A 2 19.93 -11.78 8.17
C LEU A 2 20.90 -10.74 7.59
N ARG A 3 21.04 -10.72 6.26
CA ARG A 3 21.84 -9.71 5.56
C ARG A 3 21.07 -8.39 5.65
N ARG A 4 21.57 -7.42 6.44
CA ARG A 4 21.10 -6.03 6.34
C ARG A 4 21.28 -5.60 4.88
N VAL A 5 20.17 -5.28 4.22
CA VAL A 5 20.21 -4.59 2.94
C VAL A 5 20.96 -3.28 3.19
N GLN A 6 22.03 -3.02 2.44
CA GLN A 6 22.72 -1.73 2.53
C GLN A 6 21.68 -0.62 2.31
N PRO A 7 21.78 0.51 3.04
CA PRO A 7 20.87 1.62 2.80
C PRO A 7 20.92 1.97 1.31
N LEU A 8 19.76 1.91 0.65
CA LEU A 8 19.63 2.33 -0.74
C LEU A 8 20.13 3.77 -0.82
N ASN A 9 21.16 4.04 -1.62
CA ASN A 9 21.64 5.39 -1.87
C ASN A 9 20.41 6.28 -2.21
N GLU A 10 20.30 7.40 -1.50
CA GLU A 10 19.03 8.08 -1.16
C GLU A 10 18.08 8.57 -2.29
N PRO A 11 18.43 8.66 -3.59
CA PRO A 11 17.42 9.01 -4.61
C PRO A 11 16.44 7.88 -4.96
N MET A 12 16.76 6.61 -4.68
CA MET A 12 15.89 5.48 -5.03
C MET A 12 14.97 5.05 -3.88
N ALA A 13 15.37 5.30 -2.63
CA ALA A 13 14.54 4.98 -1.46
C ALA A 13 13.16 5.64 -1.53
N GLN A 14 13.07 6.82 -2.16
CA GLN A 14 11.81 7.56 -2.34
C GLN A 14 10.79 6.84 -3.25
N PHE A 15 11.20 5.94 -4.13
CA PHE A 15 10.29 5.28 -5.09
C PHE A 15 9.92 3.84 -4.70
N TYR A 16 10.34 3.40 -3.51
CA TYR A 16 10.19 2.02 -3.08
C TYR A 16 9.84 1.88 -1.60
N ALA A 17 9.35 2.94 -0.93
CA ALA A 17 8.99 2.81 0.48
C ALA A 17 7.80 1.85 0.68
N GLU A 18 7.00 1.59 -0.36
CA GLU A 18 6.02 0.50 -0.37
C GLU A 18 6.65 -0.88 -0.10
N ILE A 19 7.89 -1.13 -0.53
CA ILE A 19 8.64 -2.36 -0.20
C ILE A 19 8.97 -2.39 1.28
N GLY A 20 9.39 -1.26 1.85
CA GLY A 20 9.69 -1.13 3.27
C GLY A 20 8.45 -1.39 4.13
N ILE A 21 7.32 -0.77 3.77
CA ILE A 21 6.04 -0.97 4.47
C ILE A 21 5.56 -2.41 4.35
N PHE A 22 5.60 -2.99 3.14
CA PHE A 22 5.28 -4.41 2.94
C PHE A 22 6.14 -5.30 3.84
N HIS A 23 7.46 -5.06 3.92
CA HIS A 23 8.35 -5.84 4.76
C HIS A 23 7.99 -5.73 6.24
N GLN A 24 7.80 -4.51 6.74
CA GLN A 24 7.42 -4.26 8.14
C GLN A 24 6.07 -4.90 8.49
N LEU A 25 5.05 -4.71 7.65
CA LEU A 25 3.73 -5.31 7.87
C LEU A 25 3.77 -6.84 7.75
N SER A 26 4.66 -7.41 6.93
CA SER A 26 4.84 -8.85 6.82
C SER A 26 5.40 -9.52 8.07
N GLN A 27 6.10 -8.77 8.89
CA GLN A 27 6.72 -9.22 10.13
C GLN A 27 6.02 -8.68 11.38
N HIS A 28 4.95 -7.90 11.20
CA HIS A 28 4.28 -7.25 12.30
C HIS A 28 3.61 -8.28 13.23
N ARG A 29 3.78 -8.13 14.55
CA ARG A 29 3.29 -9.08 15.56
C ARG A 29 1.77 -9.32 15.53
N LEU A 30 1.00 -8.35 15.03
CA LEU A 30 -0.46 -8.44 14.91
C LEU A 30 -0.91 -9.00 13.54
N ARG A 31 0.01 -9.41 12.67
CA ARG A 31 -0.36 -10.04 11.40
C ARG A 31 -0.93 -11.43 11.68
N THR A 32 -2.17 -11.65 11.30
CA THR A 32 -2.79 -12.98 11.27
C THR A 32 -2.66 -13.62 9.89
N ARG A 33 -2.72 -14.96 9.85
CA ARG A 33 -2.86 -15.74 8.61
C ARG A 33 -4.32 -16.04 8.29
N GLU A 34 -5.21 -15.93 9.27
CA GLU A 34 -6.63 -16.18 9.13
C GLU A 34 -7.35 -14.87 8.76
N PRO A 35 -7.83 -14.71 7.51
CA PRO A 35 -8.42 -13.46 7.05
C PRO A 35 -9.65 -13.02 7.85
N ALA A 36 -10.39 -13.97 8.45
CA ALA A 36 -11.58 -13.67 9.25
C ALA A 36 -11.24 -12.92 10.56
N GLU A 37 -10.02 -13.09 11.08
CA GLU A 37 -9.54 -12.39 12.27
C GLU A 37 -8.96 -11.00 11.93
N ALA A 38 -8.75 -10.70 10.65
CA ALA A 38 -8.16 -9.45 10.22
C ALA A 38 -9.18 -8.30 10.35
N SER A 39 -8.79 -7.30 11.13
CA SER A 39 -9.50 -6.02 11.22
C SER A 39 -9.04 -5.00 10.15
N LEU A 40 -7.93 -5.29 9.47
CA LEU A 40 -7.34 -4.47 8.43
C LEU A 40 -6.60 -5.36 7.42
N PHE A 41 -6.81 -5.11 6.13
CA PHE A 41 -6.13 -5.80 5.04
C PHE A 41 -5.08 -4.91 4.39
N TYR A 42 -3.83 -5.36 4.27
CA TYR A 42 -2.83 -4.65 3.48
C TYR A 42 -2.85 -5.13 2.03
N VAL A 43 -3.00 -4.20 1.08
CA VAL A 43 -2.89 -4.45 -0.36
C VAL A 43 -1.48 -4.04 -0.81
N PRO A 44 -0.58 -5.01 -1.08
CA PRO A 44 0.82 -4.73 -1.43
C PRO A 44 0.95 -4.25 -2.88
N LEU A 45 0.48 -3.03 -3.15
CA LEU A 45 0.62 -2.41 -4.45
C LEU A 45 2.07 -1.92 -4.62
N LEU A 46 2.79 -2.53 -5.56
CA LEU A 46 4.16 -2.14 -5.91
C LEU A 46 4.21 -1.57 -7.33
N PRO A 47 3.55 -0.43 -7.62
CA PRO A 47 3.41 0.09 -8.98
C PRO A 47 4.76 0.48 -9.61
N HIS A 48 5.70 1.06 -8.86
CA HIS A 48 7.04 1.38 -9.37
C HIS A 48 7.81 0.13 -9.73
N LEU A 49 7.89 -0.82 -8.79
CA LEU A 49 8.58 -2.07 -9.03
C LEU A 49 7.98 -2.79 -10.25
N SER A 50 6.65 -2.78 -10.36
CA SER A 50 5.97 -3.33 -11.51
C SER A 50 6.34 -2.60 -12.80
N GLN A 51 6.37 -1.26 -12.82
CA GLN A 51 6.72 -0.50 -14.02
C GLN A 51 8.19 -0.72 -14.42
N ASP A 52 9.12 -0.62 -13.46
CA ASP A 52 10.56 -0.72 -13.67
C ASP A 52 11.00 -2.15 -14.05
N ALA A 53 10.31 -3.17 -13.53
CA ALA A 53 10.53 -4.55 -13.94
C ALA A 53 10.20 -4.80 -15.42
N GLY A 54 9.47 -3.90 -16.09
CA GLY A 54 9.09 -4.04 -17.49
C GLY A 54 8.28 -5.31 -17.73
N ARG A 55 8.88 -6.32 -18.37
CA ARG A 55 8.28 -7.64 -18.55
C ARG A 55 8.70 -8.59 -17.42
N CYS A 56 7.72 -9.15 -16.71
CA CYS A 56 7.91 -10.14 -15.64
C CYS A 56 6.94 -11.30 -15.83
N ASN A 57 7.45 -12.53 -15.89
CA ASN A 57 6.68 -13.75 -16.23
C ASN A 57 5.75 -13.56 -17.44
N GLY A 58 6.27 -12.93 -18.50
CA GLY A 58 5.52 -12.69 -19.74
C GLY A 58 4.50 -11.53 -19.70
N THR A 59 4.21 -10.97 -18.53
CA THR A 59 3.28 -9.84 -18.39
C THR A 59 4.01 -8.50 -18.39
N SER A 60 3.35 -7.43 -18.83
CA SER A 60 3.81 -6.05 -18.65
C SER A 60 3.04 -5.38 -17.48
N HIS A 61 3.41 -4.14 -17.15
CA HIS A 61 2.85 -3.42 -16.01
C HIS A 61 1.30 -3.31 -16.04
N LYS A 62 0.72 -2.87 -17.17
CA LYS A 62 -0.73 -2.69 -17.30
C LYS A 62 -1.53 -3.98 -17.04
N PRO A 63 -1.22 -5.13 -17.68
CA PRO A 63 -1.84 -6.41 -17.34
C PRO A 63 -1.72 -6.80 -15.87
N ARG A 64 -0.59 -6.51 -15.20
CA ARG A 64 -0.45 -6.77 -13.76
C ARG A 64 -1.39 -5.93 -12.92
N MET A 65 -1.53 -4.64 -13.22
CA MET A 65 -2.50 -3.77 -12.51
C MET A 65 -3.95 -4.22 -12.76
N ALA A 66 -4.26 -4.66 -13.98
CA ALA A 66 -5.58 -5.19 -14.32
C ALA A 66 -5.89 -6.49 -13.56
N LEU A 67 -4.92 -7.41 -13.45
CA LEU A 67 -5.06 -8.62 -12.65
C LEU A 67 -5.31 -8.30 -11.17
N ILE A 68 -4.52 -7.39 -10.59
CA ILE A 68 -4.76 -6.95 -9.20
C ILE A 68 -6.17 -6.38 -9.04
N THR A 69 -6.61 -5.59 -10.02
CA THR A 69 -7.97 -5.02 -10.01
C THR A 69 -9.04 -6.11 -9.99
N SER A 70 -8.91 -7.14 -10.84
CA SER A 70 -9.90 -8.22 -10.91
C SER A 70 -9.90 -9.08 -9.64
N GLU A 71 -8.72 -9.44 -9.13
CA GLU A 71 -8.58 -10.24 -7.90
C GLU A 71 -9.14 -9.49 -6.69
N LEU A 72 -8.83 -8.19 -6.59
CA LEU A 72 -9.31 -7.36 -5.48
C LEU A 72 -10.82 -7.18 -5.55
N ALA A 73 -11.39 -6.89 -6.72
CA ALA A 73 -12.83 -6.73 -6.90
C ALA A 73 -13.62 -8.03 -6.65
N ALA A 74 -13.01 -9.20 -6.91
CA ALA A 74 -13.61 -10.50 -6.66
C ALA A 74 -13.42 -11.00 -5.21
N SER A 75 -12.55 -10.36 -4.43
CA SER A 75 -12.24 -10.78 -3.06
C SER A 75 -13.45 -10.64 -2.14
N PRO A 76 -13.88 -11.69 -1.43
CA PRO A 76 -14.94 -11.60 -0.42
C PRO A 76 -14.61 -10.59 0.70
N TYR A 77 -13.32 -10.45 1.03
CA TYR A 77 -12.86 -9.51 2.06
C TYR A 77 -12.98 -8.06 1.60
N TRP A 78 -12.72 -7.81 0.31
CA TRP A 78 -12.98 -6.52 -0.29
C TRP A 78 -14.47 -6.18 -0.28
N LEU A 79 -15.30 -7.12 -0.74
CA LEU A 79 -16.75 -6.95 -0.85
C LEU A 79 -17.44 -6.71 0.50
N ARG A 80 -16.93 -7.30 1.60
CA ARG A 80 -17.49 -7.18 2.96
C ARG A 80 -17.67 -5.72 3.41
N HIS A 81 -16.66 -4.88 3.16
CA HIS A 81 -16.65 -3.47 3.59
C HIS A 81 -16.34 -2.50 2.46
N ASN A 82 -16.54 -2.95 1.21
CA ASN A 82 -16.26 -2.19 0.00
C ASN A 82 -14.88 -1.51 0.05
N GLY A 83 -13.87 -2.24 0.51
CA GLY A 83 -12.49 -1.76 0.58
C GLY A 83 -12.15 -0.75 1.68
N THR A 84 -13.09 -0.36 2.55
CA THR A 84 -12.84 0.65 3.61
C THR A 84 -11.92 0.16 4.74
N ASP A 85 -11.79 -1.16 4.89
CA ASP A 85 -10.85 -1.83 5.80
C ASP A 85 -9.56 -2.27 5.10
N HIS A 86 -9.27 -1.73 3.91
CA HIS A 86 -8.05 -2.02 3.18
C HIS A 86 -7.08 -0.84 3.25
N LEU A 87 -5.80 -1.14 3.44
CA LEU A 87 -4.68 -0.21 3.47
C LEU A 87 -3.79 -0.47 2.27
N TRP A 88 -3.41 0.59 1.57
CA TRP A 88 -2.34 0.54 0.59
C TRP A 88 -1.46 1.78 0.69
N THR A 89 -0.27 1.71 0.12
CA THR A 89 0.73 2.76 0.25
C THR A 89 1.40 3.04 -1.07
N CYS A 90 1.72 4.29 -1.35
CA CYS A 90 2.51 4.67 -2.51
C CYS A 90 3.37 5.89 -2.19
N THR A 91 4.54 5.98 -2.81
CA THR A 91 5.50 7.05 -2.52
C THR A 91 5.68 8.05 -3.67
N CYS A 92 4.73 8.12 -4.59
CA CYS A 92 4.87 8.94 -5.80
C CYS A 92 3.61 9.73 -6.14
N VAL A 93 3.82 10.96 -6.60
CA VAL A 93 2.78 11.85 -7.12
C VAL A 93 2.14 11.37 -8.43
N MET A 94 2.77 10.40 -9.12
CA MET A 94 2.26 9.81 -10.36
C MET A 94 1.45 8.52 -10.13
N MET A 95 1.12 8.19 -8.88
CA MET A 95 0.44 6.94 -8.50
C MET A 95 -0.81 6.62 -9.33
N LYS A 96 -1.66 7.62 -9.60
CA LYS A 96 -2.88 7.43 -10.39
C LYS A 96 -2.59 6.97 -11.81
N SER A 97 -1.51 7.49 -12.41
CA SER A 97 -1.08 7.09 -13.76
C SER A 97 -0.58 5.64 -13.76
N MET A 98 0.18 5.25 -12.74
CA MET A 98 0.75 3.91 -12.64
C MET A 98 -0.31 2.85 -12.31
N LEU A 99 -1.17 3.10 -11.32
CA LEU A 99 -2.28 2.18 -10.99
C LEU A 99 -3.28 2.04 -12.15
N GLY A 100 -3.45 3.11 -12.93
CA GLY A 100 -4.50 3.20 -13.94
C GLY A 100 -5.85 3.57 -13.33
N GLY A 101 -6.74 4.11 -14.16
CA GLY A 101 -7.99 4.71 -13.69
C GLY A 101 -8.96 3.75 -13.00
N VAL A 102 -9.00 2.48 -13.42
CA VAL A 102 -9.92 1.49 -12.85
C VAL A 102 -9.47 1.08 -11.45
N LEU A 103 -8.21 0.67 -11.29
CA LEU A 103 -7.66 0.31 -9.98
C LEU A 103 -7.69 1.49 -9.02
N TRP A 104 -7.38 2.70 -9.50
CA TRP A 104 -7.47 3.92 -8.69
C TRP A 104 -8.88 4.13 -8.11
N ARG A 105 -9.93 4.01 -8.93
CA ARG A 105 -11.33 4.14 -8.46
C ARG A 105 -11.72 3.02 -7.52
N LEU A 106 -11.27 1.79 -7.81
CA LEU A 106 -11.51 0.67 -6.91
C LEU A 106 -10.94 0.98 -5.52
N LEU A 107 -9.74 1.55 -5.43
CA LEU A 107 -9.05 1.84 -4.17
C LEU A 107 -9.47 3.15 -3.47
N GLU A 108 -10.36 3.93 -4.07
CA GLU A 108 -10.85 5.20 -3.50
C GLU A 108 -11.41 5.10 -2.07
N PRO A 109 -12.20 4.07 -1.68
CA PRO A 109 -12.70 3.92 -0.32
C PRO A 109 -11.64 3.45 0.69
N SER A 110 -10.47 3.00 0.24
CA SER A 110 -9.43 2.44 1.10
C SER A 110 -8.61 3.50 1.84
N ILE A 111 -8.00 3.07 2.94
CA ILE A 111 -6.97 3.83 3.65
C ILE A 111 -5.73 3.90 2.75
N HIS A 112 -5.25 5.11 2.46
CA HIS A 112 -4.06 5.30 1.66
C HIS A 112 -2.98 6.07 2.42
N GLY A 113 -1.79 5.48 2.50
CA GLY A 113 -0.58 6.18 2.95
C GLY A 113 0.20 6.70 1.74
N VAL A 114 0.18 8.02 1.52
CA VAL A 114 0.95 8.66 0.44
C VAL A 114 2.20 9.29 1.03
N HIS A 115 3.37 8.80 0.64
CA HIS A 115 4.65 9.39 1.02
C HIS A 115 5.32 10.01 -0.20
N SER A 116 4.86 11.19 -0.62
CA SER A 116 5.52 11.96 -1.67
C SER A 116 6.13 13.24 -1.10
N ILE A 117 7.40 13.50 -1.36
CA ILE A 117 7.91 14.87 -1.34
C ILE A 117 7.56 15.47 -2.72
N PRO A 118 6.70 16.50 -2.80
CA PRO A 118 6.37 17.11 -4.08
C PRO A 118 7.63 17.63 -4.77
N ARG A 119 7.77 17.39 -6.08
CA ARG A 119 8.68 18.19 -6.90
C ARG A 119 8.05 19.57 -7.08
N GLY A 120 8.63 20.61 -6.47
CA GLY A 120 8.16 21.99 -6.55
C GLY A 120 7.26 22.39 -5.36
N ARG A 121 6.95 23.70 -5.28
CA ARG A 121 6.39 24.51 -4.17
C ARG A 121 5.13 24.01 -3.41
N ALA A 122 4.73 22.75 -3.50
CA ALA A 122 3.70 22.21 -2.63
C ALA A 122 4.29 22.02 -1.21
N SER A 123 3.75 22.80 -0.27
CA SER A 123 4.10 22.74 1.15
C SER A 123 3.83 21.33 1.70
N PRO A 124 4.68 20.80 2.61
CA PRO A 124 4.41 19.57 3.36
C PRO A 124 3.02 19.52 4.02
N ALA A 125 2.40 20.67 4.30
CA ALA A 125 1.03 20.76 4.79
C ALA A 125 -0.03 20.23 3.80
N ALA A 126 0.25 20.23 2.49
CA ALA A 126 -0.65 19.70 1.46
C ALA A 126 -0.50 18.18 1.24
N CYS A 127 0.52 17.55 1.85
CA CYS A 127 0.75 16.11 1.85
C CYS A 127 0.51 15.50 3.24
N GLN A 128 -0.34 16.13 4.05
CA GLN A 128 -0.80 15.50 5.29
C GLN A 128 -1.57 14.22 4.95
N LEU A 129 -1.26 13.18 5.72
CA LEU A 129 -1.96 11.91 5.75
C LEU A 129 -3.44 12.20 6.04
N ALA A 130 -4.25 12.39 5.02
CA ALA A 130 -5.69 12.47 5.18
C ALA A 130 -6.15 11.04 5.43
N LEU A 131 -6.31 10.67 6.71
CA LEU A 131 -7.08 9.49 7.08
C LEU A 131 -8.55 9.90 6.97
N PRO A 132 -9.28 9.55 5.90
CA PRO A 132 -10.69 9.91 5.77
C PRO A 132 -11.52 9.28 6.90
N TYR A 133 -10.98 8.26 7.55
CA TYR A 133 -11.51 7.66 8.76
C TYR A 133 -10.35 7.22 9.67
N PHE A 134 -10.11 7.98 10.74
CA PHE A 134 -9.36 7.48 11.89
C PHE A 134 -10.36 6.80 12.82
N ASN A 135 -10.43 5.47 12.80
CA ASN A 135 -11.15 4.75 13.86
C ASN A 135 -10.29 4.79 15.12
N PRO A 136 -10.67 5.52 16.19
CA PRO A 136 -9.89 5.58 17.42
C PRO A 136 -9.78 4.22 18.13
N LEU A 137 -10.59 3.23 17.74
CA LEU A 137 -10.48 1.86 18.24
C LEU A 137 -9.23 1.14 17.72
N PHE A 138 -8.66 1.52 16.56
CA PHE A 138 -7.39 0.93 16.08
C PHE A 138 -6.16 1.38 16.91
N ALA A 139 -6.26 2.50 17.61
CA ALA A 139 -5.21 2.99 18.51
C ALA A 139 -5.30 2.40 19.93
N ARG A 140 -6.42 1.73 20.27
CA ARG A 140 -6.54 0.98 21.53
C ARG A 140 -5.85 -0.37 21.38
N VAL A 141 -4.53 -0.34 21.32
CA VAL A 141 -3.74 -1.48 21.78
C VAL A 141 -3.85 -1.43 23.29
N GLU A 142 -4.75 -2.23 23.88
CA GLU A 142 -4.66 -2.47 25.32
C GLU A 142 -3.25 -3.00 25.61
N PRO A 143 -2.56 -2.46 26.62
CA PRO A 143 -1.26 -2.99 26.99
C PRO A 143 -1.43 -4.47 27.28
N ALA A 144 -0.72 -5.30 26.51
CA ALA A 144 -0.63 -6.72 26.80
C ALA A 144 -0.09 -6.85 28.22
N THR A 145 -0.95 -7.24 29.15
CA THR A 145 -0.57 -7.70 30.48
C THR A 145 0.24 -8.97 30.26
N LEU A 146 1.55 -8.86 30.53
CA LEU A 146 2.45 -10.00 30.71
C LEU A 146 2.08 -10.77 31.97
#